data_AF-A0A959YY33-F1
#
_entry.id   AF-A0A959YY33-F1
#
_cell.length_a   1.000
_cell.length_b   1.000
_cell.length_c   1.000
_cell.angle_alpha   90.00
_cell.angle_beta   90.00
_cell.angle_gamma   90.00
#
_symmetry.space_group_name_H-M   'P 1'
#
loop_
_entity.id
_entity.type
_entity.pdbx_description
1 polymer ?
#
loop_
_entity_poly.entity_id
_entity_poly.type
_entity_poly.pdbx_seq_one_letter_code
_entity_poly.pdbx_strand_id
1 'polypeptide(L)' 'MRALPFILILAACRPATTMERPVPPRPDKEPHLLSLHGHDRTDPYFWMRLSEEQRDADPPDAHTQRVIDHLNAENA' A
#
# COMPACT_ATOMS: atom_id res chain seq x y z
N MET A 1 34.97 59.59 0.36
CA MET A 1 34.97 58.35 -0.46
C MET A 1 34.95 57.15 0.49
N ARG A 2 33.80 56.54 0.74
CA ARG A 2 33.73 55.20 1.36
C ARG A 2 32.59 54.44 0.70
N ALA A 3 32.94 53.68 -0.34
CA ALA A 3 32.04 52.70 -0.93
C ALA A 3 31.96 51.51 0.03
N LEU A 4 30.78 51.23 0.55
CA LEU A 4 30.51 50.04 1.36
C LEU A 4 30.30 48.85 0.41
N PRO A 5 30.95 47.70 0.61
CA PRO A 5 30.80 46.58 -0.31
C PRO A 5 29.44 45.92 -0.10
N PHE A 6 28.69 45.77 -1.18
CA PHE A 6 27.44 45.02 -1.21
C PHE A 6 27.77 43.52 -1.13
N ILE A 7 27.74 42.95 0.09
CA ILE A 7 27.97 41.52 0.32
C ILE A 7 26.71 40.76 -0.09
N LEU A 8 26.80 40.03 -1.20
CA LEU A 8 25.77 39.11 -1.68
C LEU A 8 25.93 37.75 -0.96
N ILE A 9 25.07 37.48 0.03
CA ILE A 9 25.04 36.20 0.76
C ILE A 9 24.21 35.20 -0.05
N LEU A 10 24.87 34.20 -0.65
CA LEU A 10 24.21 33.05 -1.29
C LEU A 10 23.86 31.99 -0.24
N ALA A 11 22.67 32.08 0.35
CA ALA A 11 22.13 31.02 1.21
C ALA A 11 21.49 29.90 0.34
N ALA A 12 22.23 28.81 0.13
CA ALA A 12 21.81 27.66 -0.68
C ALA A 12 21.14 26.52 0.12
N CYS A 13 20.59 26.80 1.31
CA CYS A 13 19.83 25.78 2.04
C CYS A 13 18.41 25.66 1.45
N ARG A 14 18.16 24.60 0.66
CA ARG A 14 16.80 24.17 0.35
C ARG A 14 16.21 23.54 1.62
N PRO A 15 15.01 23.96 2.08
CA PRO A 15 14.34 23.26 3.16
C PRO A 15 14.12 21.81 2.73
N ALA A 16 14.35 20.87 3.66
CA ALA A 16 14.01 19.49 3.43
C ALA A 16 12.48 19.41 3.22
N THR A 17 12.06 19.11 2.00
CA THR A 17 10.66 18.74 1.75
C THR A 17 10.38 17.49 2.56
N THR A 18 9.50 17.58 3.54
CA THR A 18 8.96 16.38 4.21
C THR A 18 8.25 15.56 3.13
N MET A 19 8.84 14.43 2.77
CA MET A 19 8.16 13.46 1.91
C MET A 19 6.99 12.89 2.70
N GLU A 20 5.77 13.22 2.30
CA GLU A 20 4.58 12.62 2.88
C GLU A 20 4.56 11.13 2.51
N ARG A 21 4.50 10.25 3.51
CA ARG A 21 4.42 8.81 3.26
C ARG A 21 2.96 8.46 2.92
N PRO A 22 2.72 7.63 1.90
CA PRO A 22 1.39 7.13 1.64
C PRO A 22 0.87 6.36 2.86
N VAL A 23 -0.43 6.48 3.13
CA VAL A 23 -1.12 5.71 4.15
C VAL A 23 -1.58 4.41 3.51
N PRO A 24 -1.12 3.24 3.97
CA PRO A 24 -1.53 1.97 3.37
C PRO A 24 -3.01 1.68 3.66
N PRO A 25 -3.73 1.00 2.76
CA PRO A 25 -5.09 0.58 3.03
C PRO A 25 -5.12 -0.45 4.16
N ARG A 26 -6.29 -0.59 4.79
CA ARG A 26 -6.49 -1.53 5.90
C ARG A 26 -7.53 -2.57 5.49
N PRO A 27 -7.12 -3.79 5.17
CA PRO A 27 -8.05 -4.85 4.77
C PRO A 27 -8.89 -5.35 5.95
N ASP A 28 -10.11 -5.77 5.64
CA ASP A 28 -10.99 -6.47 6.57
C ASP A 28 -10.37 -7.81 7.01
N LYS A 29 -10.69 -8.21 8.25
CA LYS A 29 -10.29 -9.49 8.83
C LYS A 29 -11.49 -10.43 8.89
N GLU A 30 -11.40 -11.55 8.20
CA GLU A 30 -12.43 -12.58 8.15
C GLU A 30 -11.84 -13.91 8.64
N PRO A 31 -12.21 -14.40 9.84
CA PRO A 31 -11.63 -15.62 10.39
C PRO A 31 -11.85 -16.82 9.46
N HIS A 32 -10.76 -17.41 8.98
CA HIS A 32 -10.77 -18.67 8.24
C HIS A 32 -9.86 -19.69 8.92
N LEU A 33 -10.40 -20.85 9.30
CA LEU A 33 -9.65 -21.90 9.98
C LEU A 33 -8.90 -22.78 8.96
N LEU A 34 -7.60 -22.95 9.17
CA LEU A 34 -6.75 -23.88 8.46
C LEU A 34 -6.33 -25.00 9.41
N SER A 35 -6.69 -26.24 9.08
CA SER A 35 -6.31 -27.43 9.85
C SER A 35 -5.36 -28.29 9.02
N LEU A 36 -4.11 -28.42 9.45
CA LEU A 36 -3.10 -29.22 8.74
C LEU A 36 -2.13 -29.88 9.74
N HIS A 37 -1.81 -31.16 9.51
CA HIS A 37 -0.92 -31.97 10.37
C HIS A 37 -1.31 -31.97 11.87
N GLY A 38 -2.61 -31.96 12.18
CA GLY A 38 -3.11 -31.93 13.56
C GLY A 38 -2.96 -30.56 14.24
N HIS A 39 -2.65 -29.51 13.48
CA HIS A 39 -2.58 -28.13 13.96
C HIS A 39 -3.63 -27.26 13.30
N ASP A 40 -4.20 -26.37 14.11
CA ASP A 40 -5.18 -25.38 13.68
C ASP A 40 -4.57 -23.97 13.68
N ARG A 41 -4.83 -23.21 12.62
CA ARG A 41 -4.42 -21.80 12.47
C ARG A 41 -5.55 -20.98 11.88
N THR A 42 -5.84 -19.81 12.45
CA THR A 42 -6.74 -18.84 11.83
C THR A 42 -5.96 -17.93 10.86
N ASP A 43 -6.40 -17.89 9.60
CA ASP A 43 -5.91 -16.97 8.56
C ASP A 43 -6.99 -15.92 8.28
N PRO A 44 -6.93 -14.73 8.91
CA PRO A 44 -7.95 -13.70 8.74
C PRO A 44 -7.97 -13.05 7.34
N TYR A 45 -6.99 -13.37 6.50
CA TYR A 45 -6.82 -12.79 5.15
C TYR A 45 -6.95 -13.84 4.05
N PHE A 46 -7.50 -15.01 4.37
CA PHE A 46 -7.71 -16.09 3.41
C PHE A 46 -8.54 -15.64 2.19
N TRP A 47 -9.47 -14.70 2.39
CA TRP A 47 -10.30 -14.10 1.34
C TRP A 47 -9.49 -13.41 0.22
N MET A 48 -8.23 -13.03 0.46
CA MET A 48 -7.40 -12.45 -0.60
C MET A 48 -6.91 -13.47 -1.63
N ARG A 49 -7.09 -14.77 -1.37
CA ARG A 49 -6.65 -15.85 -2.28
C ARG A 49 -7.72 -16.12 -3.33
N LEU A 50 -7.32 -16.04 -4.59
CA LEU A 50 -8.14 -16.48 -5.71
C LEU A 50 -7.85 -17.94 -6.06
N SER A 51 -8.90 -18.67 -6.42
CA SER A 51 -8.74 -19.96 -7.12
C SER A 51 -8.12 -19.76 -8.50
N GLU A 52 -7.67 -20.85 -9.13
CA GLU A 52 -7.14 -20.79 -10.49
C GLU A 52 -8.22 -20.34 -11.47
N GLU A 53 -9.43 -20.88 -11.33
CA GLU A 53 -10.59 -20.50 -12.14
C GLU A 53 -10.93 -19.02 -11.98
N GLN A 54 -10.89 -18.49 -10.75
CA GLN A 54 -11.16 -17.07 -10.48
C GLN A 54 -10.10 -16.12 -11.06
N ARG A 55 -8.85 -16.57 -11.12
CA ARG A 55 -7.74 -15.78 -11.69
C ARG A 55 -7.86 -15.67 -13.20
N ASP A 56 -8.35 -16.72 -13.85
CA ASP A 56 -8.41 -16.80 -15.31
C ASP A 56 -9.81 -16.41 -15.86
N ALA A 57 -10.79 -16.17 -14.99
CA ALA A 57 -12.14 -15.77 -15.36
C ALA A 57 -12.22 -14.31 -15.87
N ASP A 58 -12.88 -14.14 -17.01
CA ASP A 58 -13.25 -12.84 -17.57
C ASP A 58 -14.72 -12.91 -18.02
N PRO A 59 -15.64 -12.11 -17.42
CA PRO A 59 -15.39 -11.06 -16.43
C PRO A 59 -15.08 -11.59 -15.01
N PRO A 60 -14.39 -10.80 -14.15
CA PRO A 60 -14.16 -11.17 -12.76
C PRO A 60 -15.48 -11.27 -11.99
N ASP A 61 -15.58 -12.27 -11.10
CA ASP A 61 -16.69 -12.35 -10.16
C ASP A 61 -16.55 -11.30 -9.03
N ALA A 62 -17.56 -11.20 -8.16
CA ALA A 62 -17.57 -10.23 -7.07
C ALA A 62 -16.41 -10.42 -6.07
N HIS A 63 -15.93 -11.66 -5.89
CA HIS A 63 -14.81 -11.95 -5.01
C HIS A 63 -13.48 -11.51 -5.64
N THR A 64 -13.26 -11.86 -6.91
CA THR A 64 -12.10 -11.39 -7.69
C THR A 64 -12.05 -9.88 -7.76
N GLN A 65 -13.19 -9.21 -7.97
CA GLN A 65 -13.25 -7.75 -7.98
C GLN A 65 -12.84 -7.15 -6.63
N ARG A 66 -13.30 -7.72 -5.51
CA ARG A 66 -12.89 -7.27 -4.16
C ARG A 66 -11.38 -7.39 -3.95
N VAL A 67 -10.75 -8.47 -4.43
CA VAL A 67 -9.30 -8.64 -4.34
C VAL A 67 -8.56 -7.62 -5.21
N ILE A 68 -9.03 -7.40 -6.45
CA ILE A 68 -8.47 -6.39 -7.36
C ILE A 68 -8.55 -4.99 -6.75
N ASP A 69 -9.68 -4.62 -6.15
CA ASP A 69 -9.88 -3.31 -5.53
C ASP A 69 -8.88 -3.09 -4.38
N HIS A 70 -8.64 -4.11 -3.56
CA HIS A 70 -7.63 -4.03 -2.49
C HIS A 70 -6.21 -3.88 -3.03
N LEU A 71 -5.84 -4.64 -4.07
CA LEU A 71 -4.52 -4.54 -4.72
C LEU A 71 -4.30 -3.16 -5.36
N ASN A 72 -5.34 -2.59 -5.97
CA ASN A 72 -5.28 -1.24 -6.52
C ASN A 72 -5.10 -0.18 -5.42
N ALA A 73 -5.75 -0.36 -4.26
CA ALA A 73 -5.57 0.54 -3.13
C ALA A 73 -4.14 0.47 -2.53
N GLU A 74 -3.50 -0.69 -2.55
CA GLU A 74 -2.09 -0.85 -2.13
C GLU A 74 -1.09 -0.19 -3.10
N ASN A 75 -1.48 -0.05 -4.38
CA ASN A 75 -0.65 0.56 -5.42
C ASN A 75 -0.82 2.09 -5.57
N ALA A 76 -1.79 2.69 -4.87
CA ALA A 76 -2.11 4.12 -4.94
C ALA A 76 -1.18 4.99 -4.08
#